data_AF-A0A3N5SKL6-F1
#
_entry.id   AF-A0A3N5SKL6-F1
#
_cell.length_a   1.000
_cell.length_b   1.000
_cell.length_c   1.000
_cell.angle_alpha   90.00
_cell.angle_beta   90.00
_cell.angle_gamma   90.00
#
_symmetry.space_group_name_H-M   'P 1'
#
loop_
_entity.id
_entity.type
_entity.pdbx_description
1 polymer ?
#
loop_
_entity_poly.entity_id
_entity_poly.type
_entity_poly.pdbx_seq_one_letter_code
_entity_poly.pdbx_strand_id
1 'polypeptide(L)'
;MSVPEELSTIDPSQVANLSQTDVQIVRADLVRMYHADAEVVTAEEAELRRSAVGNLKADHVDVRKSLLATVNATEISAERSVTGYVQAEKASVSGYTGAVVARSAEVQQGITGLVAGTDIHVEGGRTVLLVGRSVTGNVTTLMDSRSALIAGLTGGLFAGLLLLLGRLLFGRK
;
A
#
# COMPACT_ATOMS: atom_id res chain seq x y z
N MET A 1 -61.99 -5.97 2.78
CA MET A 1 -61.32 -5.82 1.46
C MET A 1 -60.21 -4.79 1.64
N SER A 2 -59.14 -5.19 2.30
CA SER A 2 -57.81 -5.51 1.72
C SER A 2 -56.90 -4.28 1.72
N VAL A 3 -56.13 -4.15 2.80
CA VAL A 3 -54.90 -3.34 2.83
C VAL A 3 -53.89 -4.07 1.94
N PRO A 4 -53.21 -3.42 0.97
CA PRO A 4 -52.09 -4.06 0.32
C PRO A 4 -50.89 -4.06 1.28
N GLU A 5 -50.54 -5.25 1.77
CA GLU A 5 -49.18 -5.62 2.16
C GLU A 5 -48.26 -5.64 0.93
N GLU A 6 -46.94 -5.68 1.21
CA GLU A 6 -45.82 -5.98 0.29
C GLU A 6 -45.13 -4.73 -0.34
N LEU A 7 -43.83 -4.47 -0.18
CA LEU A 7 -42.69 -5.24 0.31
C LEU A 7 -41.74 -4.31 1.08
N SER A 8 -41.43 -4.64 2.33
CA SER A 8 -40.21 -4.14 2.98
C SER A 8 -39.03 -4.85 2.31
N THR A 9 -38.48 -4.24 1.25
CA THR A 9 -37.15 -4.60 0.76
C THR A 9 -36.19 -4.41 1.93
N ILE A 10 -35.68 -5.52 2.46
CA ILE A 10 -34.59 -5.53 3.41
C ILE A 10 -33.39 -4.98 2.66
N ASP A 11 -33.11 -3.70 2.85
CA ASP A 11 -31.90 -3.04 2.38
C ASP A 11 -30.73 -3.68 3.14
N PRO A 12 -29.84 -4.45 2.50
CA PRO A 12 -28.68 -5.03 3.17
C PRO A 12 -27.79 -3.87 3.62
N SER A 13 -27.95 -3.47 4.88
CA SER A 13 -27.35 -2.31 5.54
C SER A 13 -26.27 -1.59 4.72
N GLN A 14 -26.66 -0.50 4.05
CA GLN A 14 -25.77 0.35 3.26
C GLN A 14 -24.54 0.83 4.05
N VAL A 15 -24.62 0.82 5.39
CA VAL A 15 -23.53 1.20 6.29
C VAL A 15 -23.39 0.22 7.44
N ALA A 16 -22.21 -0.41 7.56
CA ALA A 16 -21.83 -1.16 8.75
C ALA A 16 -21.00 -0.25 9.68
N ASN A 17 -21.51 0.01 10.89
CA ASN A 17 -20.78 0.72 11.94
C ASN A 17 -20.36 -0.29 13.01
N LEU A 18 -19.05 -0.47 13.19
CA LEU A 18 -18.50 -1.39 14.18
C LEU A 18 -17.79 -0.59 15.27
N SER A 19 -18.16 -0.86 16.52
CA SER A 19 -17.58 -0.22 17.70
C SER A 19 -17.48 -1.23 18.84
N GLN A 20 -16.27 -1.43 19.37
CA GLN A 20 -16.01 -2.33 20.50
C GLN A 20 -16.47 -3.77 20.27
N THR A 21 -16.26 -4.31 19.07
CA THR A 21 -16.68 -5.66 18.72
C THR A 21 -15.61 -6.35 17.89
N ASP A 22 -15.42 -7.65 18.15
CA ASP A 22 -14.64 -8.56 17.32
C ASP A 22 -15.57 -9.19 16.30
N VAL A 23 -15.36 -8.88 15.02
CA VAL A 23 -16.21 -9.39 13.93
C VAL A 23 -15.37 -10.22 12.98
N GLN A 24 -15.85 -11.41 12.63
CA GLN A 24 -15.07 -12.24 11.72
C GLN A 24 -15.12 -11.69 10.28
N ILE A 25 -16.31 -11.41 9.77
CA ILE A 25 -16.50 -10.95 8.38
C ILE A 25 -17.45 -9.75 8.37
N VAL A 26 -17.02 -8.68 7.70
CA VAL A 26 -17.78 -7.45 7.53
C VAL A 26 -17.97 -7.21 6.04
N ARG A 27 -19.21 -7.03 5.62
CA ARG A 27 -19.56 -6.71 4.24
C ARG A 27 -20.66 -5.66 4.21
N ALA A 28 -20.37 -4.53 3.60
CA ALA A 28 -21.30 -3.42 3.38
C ALA A 28 -20.71 -2.49 2.32
N ASP A 29 -21.51 -1.57 1.76
CA ASP A 29 -20.98 -0.59 0.81
C ASP A 29 -20.03 0.39 1.52
N LEU A 30 -20.45 0.91 2.67
CA LEU A 30 -19.62 1.71 3.57
C LEU A 30 -19.37 0.97 4.90
N VAL A 31 -18.10 0.77 5.23
CA VAL A 31 -17.67 0.22 6.53
C VAL A 31 -16.98 1.30 7.33
N ARG A 32 -17.47 1.55 8.55
CA ARG A 32 -16.80 2.43 9.52
C ARG A 32 -16.49 1.65 10.77
N MET A 33 -15.20 1.49 11.05
CA MET A 33 -14.72 0.83 12.25
C MET A 33 -14.03 1.83 13.17
N TYR A 34 -14.43 1.82 14.43
CA TYR A 34 -13.84 2.64 15.46
C TYR A 34 -13.61 1.79 16.70
N HIS A 35 -12.35 1.57 17.08
CA HIS A 35 -12.04 0.74 18.24
C HIS A 35 -12.69 -0.66 18.15
N ALA A 36 -12.52 -1.29 17.00
CA ALA A 36 -13.11 -2.58 16.64
C ALA A 36 -12.13 -3.38 15.78
N ASP A 37 -12.24 -4.70 15.83
CA ASP A 37 -11.34 -5.60 15.13
C ASP A 37 -12.11 -6.49 14.16
N ALA A 38 -11.52 -6.74 12.99
CA ALA A 38 -12.11 -7.61 11.99
C ALA A 38 -11.11 -8.52 11.29
N GLU A 39 -11.48 -9.78 11.03
CA GLU A 39 -10.60 -10.68 10.27
C GLU A 39 -10.66 -10.35 8.77
N VAL A 40 -11.87 -10.15 8.23
CA VAL A 40 -12.09 -9.82 6.82
C VAL A 40 -13.08 -8.66 6.68
N VAL A 41 -12.70 -7.63 5.94
CA VAL A 41 -13.57 -6.49 5.60
C VAL A 41 -13.63 -6.36 4.08
N THR A 42 -14.84 -6.34 3.53
CA THR A 42 -15.10 -6.06 2.12
C THR A 42 -16.09 -4.91 1.99
N ALA A 43 -15.68 -3.82 1.34
CA ALA A 43 -16.52 -2.64 1.15
C ALA A 43 -16.24 -1.92 -0.17
N GLU A 44 -17.05 -0.93 -0.52
CA GLU A 44 -16.67 0.08 -1.52
C GLU A 44 -15.81 1.15 -0.84
N GLU A 45 -16.25 1.62 0.33
CA GLU A 45 -15.53 2.57 1.18
C GLU A 45 -15.29 1.98 2.58
N ALA A 46 -14.06 2.09 3.09
CA ALA A 46 -13.71 1.65 4.43
C ALA A 46 -12.97 2.74 5.21
N GLU A 47 -13.52 3.17 6.34
CA GLU A 47 -12.89 4.08 7.29
C GLU A 47 -12.53 3.33 8.59
N LEU A 48 -11.24 3.26 8.91
CA LEU A 48 -10.72 2.49 10.04
C LEU A 48 -9.97 3.39 11.01
N ARG A 49 -10.47 3.52 12.25
CA ARG A 49 -9.86 4.38 13.28
C ARG A 49 -9.57 3.60 14.56
N ARG A 50 -8.29 3.47 14.94
CA ARG A 50 -7.87 2.68 16.11
C ARG A 50 -8.43 1.25 16.09
N SER A 51 -8.32 0.61 14.94
CA SER A 51 -8.89 -0.71 14.67
C SER A 51 -7.81 -1.66 14.17
N ALA A 52 -8.06 -2.97 14.28
CA ALA A 52 -7.23 -3.99 13.63
C ALA A 52 -8.03 -4.73 12.54
N VAL A 53 -7.46 -4.87 11.34
CA VAL A 53 -8.06 -5.66 10.27
C VAL A 53 -7.06 -6.65 9.69
N GLY A 54 -7.46 -7.92 9.56
CA GLY A 54 -6.66 -8.94 8.88
C GLY A 54 -6.56 -8.68 7.38
N ASN A 55 -7.66 -8.86 6.67
CA ASN A 55 -7.74 -8.66 5.22
C ASN A 55 -8.78 -7.61 4.89
N LEU A 56 -8.34 -6.51 4.26
CA LEU A 56 -9.21 -5.44 3.82
C LEU A 56 -9.24 -5.40 2.28
N LYS A 57 -10.44 -5.44 1.72
CA LYS A 57 -10.69 -5.22 0.30
C LYS A 57 -11.72 -4.11 0.12
N ALA A 58 -11.31 -2.97 -0.42
CA ALA A 58 -12.24 -1.89 -0.74
C ALA A 58 -11.73 -0.96 -1.81
N ASP A 59 -12.58 -0.18 -2.47
CA ASP A 59 -12.13 0.74 -3.50
C ASP A 59 -11.40 1.95 -2.89
N HIS A 60 -12.00 2.56 -1.85
CA HIS A 60 -11.39 3.66 -1.11
C HIS A 60 -11.22 3.30 0.36
N VAL A 61 -10.01 3.49 0.87
CA VAL A 61 -9.64 3.10 2.23
C VAL A 61 -9.00 4.29 2.95
N ASP A 62 -9.60 4.73 4.06
CA ASP A 62 -9.03 5.71 4.99
C ASP A 62 -8.73 5.04 6.33
N VAL A 63 -7.48 5.11 6.76
CA VAL A 63 -6.97 4.35 7.91
C VAL A 63 -6.19 5.29 8.80
N ARG A 64 -6.56 5.38 10.08
CA ARG A 64 -5.91 6.25 11.05
C ARG A 64 -5.61 5.52 12.35
N LYS A 65 -4.33 5.43 12.71
CA LYS A 65 -3.83 4.78 13.94
C LYS A 65 -4.33 3.34 14.09
N SER A 66 -4.33 2.59 12.99
CA SER A 66 -4.89 1.23 12.93
C SER A 66 -3.82 0.23 12.50
N LEU A 67 -4.12 -1.07 12.65
CA LEU A 67 -3.25 -2.17 12.26
C LEU A 67 -3.92 -2.99 11.15
N LEU A 68 -3.26 -3.16 10.01
CA LEU A 68 -3.78 -3.92 8.88
C LEU A 68 -2.76 -5.00 8.48
N ALA A 69 -3.17 -6.25 8.29
CA ALA A 69 -2.24 -7.26 7.79
C ALA A 69 -2.11 -7.19 6.26
N THR A 70 -3.23 -7.26 5.54
CA THR A 70 -3.28 -7.22 4.07
C THR A 70 -4.33 -6.22 3.61
N VAL A 71 -3.98 -5.36 2.65
CA VAL A 71 -4.91 -4.41 2.04
C VAL A 71 -4.86 -4.53 0.53
N ASN A 72 -6.03 -4.66 -0.09
CA ASN A 72 -6.23 -4.59 -1.52
C ASN A 72 -7.23 -3.47 -1.81
N ALA A 73 -6.76 -2.39 -2.43
CA ALA A 73 -7.63 -1.24 -2.70
C ALA A 73 -7.36 -0.56 -4.03
N THR A 74 -8.27 0.28 -4.49
CA THR A 74 -7.96 1.18 -5.61
C THR A 74 -7.14 2.36 -5.08
N GLU A 75 -7.61 2.97 -3.99
CA GLU A 75 -6.94 4.06 -3.28
C GLU A 75 -6.91 3.78 -1.77
N ILE A 76 -5.74 3.99 -1.16
CA ILE A 76 -5.55 3.86 0.28
C ILE A 76 -4.82 5.09 0.83
N SER A 77 -5.34 5.64 1.92
CA SER A 77 -4.70 6.65 2.76
C SER A 77 -4.57 6.09 4.18
N ALA A 78 -3.33 5.75 4.57
CA ALA A 78 -3.03 5.20 5.89
C ALA A 78 -2.15 6.18 6.67
N GLU A 79 -2.71 6.79 7.71
CA GLU A 79 -2.02 7.74 8.58
C GLU A 79 -1.62 7.10 9.91
N ARG A 80 -0.33 7.20 10.29
CA ARG A 80 0.22 6.70 11.57
C ARG A 80 -0.23 5.27 11.89
N SER A 81 -0.25 4.41 10.88
CA SER A 81 -0.80 3.07 10.95
C SER A 81 0.27 2.01 10.73
N VAL A 82 -0.01 0.78 11.13
CA VAL A 82 0.87 -0.37 10.90
C VAL A 82 0.23 -1.23 9.82
N THR A 83 0.89 -1.40 8.68
CA THR A 83 0.37 -2.21 7.57
C THR A 83 1.36 -3.29 7.17
N GLY A 84 0.90 -4.51 6.93
CA GLY A 84 1.75 -5.63 6.50
C GLY A 84 2.04 -5.56 5.00
N TYR A 85 1.03 -5.84 4.19
CA TYR A 85 1.09 -5.81 2.72
C TYR A 85 -0.01 -4.91 2.16
N VAL A 86 0.36 -3.97 1.31
CA VAL A 86 -0.57 -3.05 0.65
C VAL A 86 -0.44 -3.23 -0.86
N GLN A 87 -1.55 -3.52 -1.53
CA GLN A 87 -1.67 -3.48 -2.98
C GLN A 87 -2.71 -2.45 -3.36
N ALA A 88 -2.32 -1.41 -4.11
CA ALA A 88 -3.28 -0.42 -4.59
C ALA A 88 -2.90 0.23 -5.92
N GLU A 89 -3.80 0.97 -6.55
CA GLU A 89 -3.39 1.85 -7.66
C GLU A 89 -2.69 3.10 -7.11
N LYS A 90 -3.28 3.69 -6.06
CA LYS A 90 -2.71 4.81 -5.31
C LYS A 90 -2.61 4.43 -3.84
N ALA A 91 -1.40 4.52 -3.27
CA ALA A 91 -1.19 4.23 -1.86
C ALA A 91 -0.47 5.38 -1.18
N SER A 92 -1.12 6.08 -0.26
CA SER A 92 -0.48 7.01 0.65
C SER A 92 -0.35 6.36 2.02
N VAL A 93 0.87 6.10 2.47
CA VAL A 93 1.13 5.36 3.71
C VAL A 93 2.05 6.15 4.64
N SER A 94 1.69 6.16 5.92
CA SER A 94 2.43 6.77 7.01
C SER A 94 2.39 5.88 8.25
N GLY A 95 3.54 5.77 8.91
CA GLY A 95 3.76 4.82 10.01
C GLY A 95 4.67 3.66 9.59
N TYR A 96 4.30 2.43 9.95
CA TYR A 96 5.13 1.25 9.70
C TYR A 96 4.49 0.36 8.65
N THR A 97 5.15 0.16 7.53
CA THR A 97 4.62 -0.63 6.44
C THR A 97 5.59 -1.74 6.04
N GLY A 98 5.13 -2.98 5.93
CA GLY A 98 5.97 -4.10 5.51
C GLY A 98 6.33 -3.98 4.03
N ALA A 99 5.32 -4.08 3.17
CA ALA A 99 5.47 -4.00 1.72
C ALA A 99 4.31 -3.22 1.08
N VAL A 100 4.64 -2.35 0.12
CA VAL A 100 3.68 -1.61 -0.70
C VAL A 100 3.94 -1.94 -2.16
N VAL A 101 2.90 -2.35 -2.86
CA VAL A 101 2.88 -2.50 -4.32
C VAL A 101 1.81 -1.58 -4.85
N ALA A 102 2.19 -0.44 -5.43
CA ALA A 102 1.22 0.47 -6.00
C ALA A 102 1.68 1.14 -7.29
N ARG A 103 0.74 1.51 -8.17
CA ARG A 103 1.11 2.26 -9.39
C ARG A 103 1.71 3.61 -9.00
N SER A 104 1.04 4.32 -8.10
CA SER A 104 1.53 5.50 -7.42
C SER A 104 1.60 5.23 -5.92
N ALA A 105 2.78 5.36 -5.32
CA ALA A 105 2.98 5.14 -3.89
C ALA A 105 3.57 6.39 -3.25
N GLU A 106 2.93 6.92 -2.23
CA GLU A 106 3.39 8.03 -1.41
C GLU A 106 3.70 7.53 0.00
N VAL A 107 4.94 7.71 0.45
CA VAL A 107 5.37 7.30 1.79
C VAL A 107 5.71 8.55 2.60
N GLN A 108 4.90 8.82 3.62
CA GLN A 108 5.03 10.01 4.46
C GLN A 108 5.38 9.63 5.89
N GLN A 109 6.41 10.24 6.49
CA GLN A 109 6.71 10.15 7.93
C GLN A 109 6.58 8.72 8.51
N GLY A 110 7.41 7.78 8.04
CA GLY A 110 7.27 6.37 8.37
C GLY A 110 8.48 5.51 8.02
N ILE A 111 8.41 4.22 8.37
CA ILE A 111 9.38 3.20 7.97
C ILE A 111 8.64 2.19 7.10
N THR A 112 9.07 2.03 5.84
CA THR A 112 8.54 1.02 4.94
C THR A 112 9.63 0.01 4.57
N GLY A 113 9.32 -1.29 4.60
CA GLY A 113 10.28 -2.32 4.21
C GLY A 113 10.54 -2.27 2.70
N LEU A 114 9.54 -2.66 1.91
CA LEU A 114 9.62 -2.72 0.45
C LEU A 114 8.59 -1.80 -0.19
N VAL A 115 8.99 -1.00 -1.16
CA VAL A 115 8.06 -0.22 -2.00
C VAL A 115 8.32 -0.56 -3.46
N ALA A 116 7.30 -1.04 -4.16
CA ALA A 116 7.33 -1.34 -5.58
C ALA A 116 6.24 -0.54 -6.32
N GLY A 117 6.61 0.18 -7.37
CA GLY A 117 5.65 1.01 -8.08
C GLY A 117 6.16 1.72 -9.31
N THR A 118 5.27 2.41 -10.03
CA THR A 118 5.67 3.18 -11.21
C THR A 118 6.12 4.58 -10.81
N ASP A 119 5.34 5.25 -9.96
CA ASP A 119 5.56 6.62 -9.50
C ASP A 119 5.58 6.63 -7.97
N ILE A 120 6.79 6.70 -7.39
CA ILE A 120 6.98 6.63 -5.94
C ILE A 120 7.35 8.02 -5.42
N HIS A 121 6.56 8.55 -4.51
CA HIS A 121 6.84 9.75 -3.73
C HIS A 121 7.22 9.39 -2.29
N VAL A 122 8.30 9.95 -1.77
CA VAL A 122 8.67 9.72 -0.37
C VAL A 122 9.04 11.06 0.27
N GLU A 123 8.36 11.39 1.36
CA GLU A 123 8.55 12.62 2.12
C GLU A 123 8.73 12.32 3.61
N GLY A 124 9.95 12.54 4.12
CA GLY A 124 10.26 12.31 5.54
C GLY A 124 10.15 10.85 6.00
N GLY A 125 10.05 9.90 5.07
CA GLY A 125 10.03 8.45 5.33
C GLY A 125 11.38 7.78 5.13
N ARG A 126 11.52 6.57 5.68
CA ARG A 126 12.68 5.67 5.48
C ARG A 126 12.18 4.40 4.78
N THR A 127 12.87 3.98 3.74
CA THR A 127 12.58 2.72 3.03
C THR A 127 13.79 1.80 3.06
N VAL A 128 13.59 0.48 3.20
CA VAL A 128 14.70 -0.49 3.13
C VAL A 128 15.04 -0.82 1.68
N LEU A 129 14.02 -1.10 0.86
CA LEU A 129 14.16 -1.38 -0.56
C LEU A 129 13.09 -0.64 -1.35
N LEU A 130 13.51 0.06 -2.40
CA LEU A 130 12.62 0.83 -3.27
C LEU A 130 12.87 0.42 -4.72
N VAL A 131 11.83 -0.06 -5.38
CA VAL A 131 11.84 -0.51 -6.78
C VAL A 131 10.79 0.28 -7.55
N GLY A 132 11.21 1.27 -8.33
CA GLY A 132 10.27 1.97 -9.18
C GLY A 132 10.88 2.64 -10.40
N ARG A 133 10.01 2.96 -11.36
CA ARG A 133 10.42 3.57 -12.63
C ARG A 133 10.69 5.08 -12.48
N SER A 134 9.91 5.75 -11.65
CA SER A 134 9.99 7.17 -11.35
C SER A 134 9.92 7.35 -9.83
N VAL A 135 10.89 8.05 -9.25
CA VAL A 135 10.95 8.33 -7.81
C VAL A 135 11.18 9.83 -7.64
N THR A 136 10.24 10.51 -6.99
CA THR A 136 10.26 11.97 -6.82
C THR A 136 10.07 12.31 -5.36
N GLY A 137 10.75 13.30 -4.79
CA GLY A 137 10.56 13.71 -3.39
C GLY A 137 11.87 13.90 -2.64
N ASN A 138 11.79 14.52 -1.47
CA ASN A 138 12.94 14.75 -0.59
C ASN A 138 13.21 13.45 0.18
N VAL A 139 13.69 12.44 -0.53
CA VAL A 139 14.14 11.18 0.03
C VAL A 139 15.40 11.44 0.84
N THR A 140 15.33 11.32 2.17
CA THR A 140 16.50 10.96 2.95
C THR A 140 16.76 9.46 2.74
N THR A 141 17.06 9.07 1.50
CA THR A 141 17.64 7.76 1.22
C THR A 141 19.10 7.82 1.65
N LEU A 142 19.57 6.76 2.32
CA LEU A 142 21.00 6.60 2.64
C LEU A 142 21.89 6.58 1.37
N MET A 143 21.27 6.47 0.18
CA MET A 143 21.89 6.62 -1.13
C MET A 143 21.06 7.61 -1.98
N ASP A 144 21.66 8.77 -2.26
CA ASP A 144 21.06 9.86 -3.03
C ASP A 144 20.86 9.45 -4.51
N SER A 145 19.86 10.00 -5.19
CA SER A 145 19.55 9.69 -6.60
C SER A 145 20.72 10.01 -7.53
N ARG A 146 21.55 10.99 -7.14
CA ARG A 146 22.79 11.34 -7.83
C ARG A 146 23.85 10.25 -7.69
N SER A 147 24.01 9.67 -6.50
CA SER A 147 24.99 8.59 -6.27
C SER A 147 24.53 7.25 -6.83
N ALA A 148 23.23 6.96 -6.85
CA ALA A 148 22.69 5.77 -7.51
C ALA A 148 22.92 5.80 -9.03
N LEU A 149 22.71 6.95 -9.69
CA LEU A 149 22.96 7.12 -11.12
C LEU A 149 24.46 6.97 -11.44
N ILE A 150 25.33 7.57 -10.62
CA ILE A 150 26.79 7.42 -10.78
C ILE A 150 27.23 5.97 -10.57
N ALA A 151 26.70 5.28 -9.55
CA ALA A 151 27.01 3.88 -9.27
C ALA A 151 26.52 2.95 -10.38
N GLY A 152 25.31 3.19 -10.91
CA GLY A 152 24.78 2.44 -12.05
C GLY A 152 25.60 2.65 -13.32
N LEU A 153 25.99 3.90 -13.62
CA LEU A 153 26.83 4.21 -14.78
C LEU A 153 28.24 3.62 -14.65
N THR A 154 28.87 3.72 -13.48
CA THR A 154 30.21 3.14 -13.26
C THR A 154 30.18 1.61 -13.25
N GLY A 155 29.21 0.99 -12.58
CA GLY A 155 29.03 -0.45 -12.57
C GLY A 155 28.71 -1.02 -13.96
N GLY A 156 27.79 -0.39 -14.69
CA GLY A 156 27.42 -0.79 -16.05
C GLY A 156 28.57 -0.63 -17.05
N LEU A 157 29.33 0.47 -16.95
CA LEU A 157 30.51 0.69 -17.81
C LEU A 157 31.62 -0.31 -17.51
N PHE A 158 31.87 -0.61 -16.23
CA PHE A 158 32.88 -1.58 -15.84
C PHE A 158 32.50 -3.01 -16.28
N ALA A 159 31.26 -3.42 -16.04
CA ALA A 159 30.73 -4.71 -16.48
C ALA A 159 30.72 -4.83 -18.02
N GLY A 160 30.32 -3.76 -18.71
CA GLY A 160 30.32 -3.69 -20.18
C GLY A 160 31.73 -3.83 -20.76
N LEU A 161 32.71 -3.15 -20.17
CA LEU A 161 34.12 -3.27 -20.58
C LEU A 161 34.65 -4.68 -20.32
N LEU A 162 34.40 -5.25 -19.13
CA LEU A 162 34.83 -6.62 -18.82
C LEU A 162 34.22 -7.65 -19.77
N LEU A 163 32.94 -7.50 -20.13
CA LEU A 163 32.29 -8.35 -21.13
C LEU A 163 32.91 -8.18 -22.53
N LEU A 164 33.25 -6.95 -22.91
CA LEU A 164 33.84 -6.65 -24.21
C LEU A 164 35.27 -7.21 -24.29
N LEU A 165 36.08 -7.03 -23.24
CA LEU A 165 37.41 -7.65 -23.13
C LEU A 165 37.32 -9.17 -23.09
N GLY A 166 36.40 -9.73 -22.31
CA GLY A 166 36.14 -11.17 -22.26
C GLY A 166 35.76 -11.71 -23.64
N ARG A 167 34.87 -11.02 -24.35
CA ARG A 167 34.49 -11.39 -25.73
C ARG A 167 35.66 -11.28 -26.70
N LEU A 168 36.57 -10.32 -26.53
CA LEU A 168 37.70 -10.11 -27.45
C LEU A 168 38.84 -11.11 -27.20
N LEU A 169 39.05 -11.51 -25.94
CA LEU A 169 40.05 -12.51 -25.54
C LEU A 169 39.57 -13.95 -25.73
N PHE A 170 38.28 -14.23 -25.52
CA PHE A 170 37.70 -15.58 -25.63
C PHE A 170 36.87 -15.80 -26.91
N GLY A 171 36.64 -14.77 -27.71
CA GLY A 171 35.86 -14.84 -28.98
C GLY A 171 36.69 -15.12 -30.23
N ARG A 172 37.99 -15.40 -30.09
CA ARG A 172 38.82 -15.95 -31.17
C ARG A 172 39.15 -17.41 -30.85
N LYS A 173 38.25 -18.30 -31.26
CA LYS A 173 38.57 -19.66 -31.68
C LYS A 173 38.41 -19.72 -33.18
#